data_AF-A0A439TQ73-F1
#
_entry.id   AF-A0A439TQ73-F1
#
_cell.length_a   1.000
_cell.length_b   1.000
_cell.length_c   1.000
_cell.angle_alpha   90.00
_cell.angle_beta   90.00
_cell.angle_gamma   90.00
#
_symmetry.space_group_name_H-M   'P 1'
#
loop_
_entity.id
_entity.type
_entity.pdbx_description
1 polymer ?
#
loop_
_entity_poly.entity_id
_entity_poly.type
_entity_poly.pdbx_seq_one_letter_code
_entity_poly.pdbx_strand_id
1 'polypeptide(L)'
;GVGTVAAGVAKARADHITISGYDGGTGASPLTSLKHAGSPWEMGLAETHQTLVLNGLRSRVALQVDGGLRTGRDVVIGALLGADEFGFSTAPLIA
;
A
#
# COMPACT_ATOMS: atom_id res chain seq x y z
N GLY A 1 -10.85 4.42 -7.12
CA GLY A 1 -9.99 3.26 -6.86
C GLY A 1 -10.09 2.91 -5.40
N VAL A 2 -8.98 2.53 -4.78
CA VAL A 2 -8.94 2.03 -3.39
C VAL A 2 -9.17 3.12 -2.34
N GLY A 3 -9.03 4.41 -2.69
CA GLY A 3 -9.16 5.51 -1.74
C GLY A 3 -10.56 5.65 -1.13
N THR A 4 -11.62 5.46 -1.93
CA THR A 4 -13.01 5.47 -1.41
C THR A 4 -13.24 4.37 -0.39
N VAL A 5 -12.66 3.19 -0.63
CA VAL A 5 -12.75 2.05 0.30
C VAL A 5 -11.97 2.37 1.57
N ALA A 6 -10.76 2.92 1.46
CA ALA A 6 -9.94 3.32 2.61
C ALA A 6 -10.65 4.34 3.51
N ALA A 7 -11.38 5.30 2.94
CA ALA A 7 -12.20 6.23 3.73
C ALA A 7 -13.31 5.51 4.51
N GLY A 8 -13.91 4.47 3.93
CA GLY A 8 -14.87 3.60 4.63
C GLY A 8 -14.21 2.83 5.78
N VAL A 9 -13.03 2.24 5.53
CA VAL A 9 -12.25 1.49 6.53
C VAL A 9 -11.86 2.40 7.71
N ALA A 10 -11.40 3.62 7.45
CA ALA A 10 -11.08 4.60 8.50
C ALA A 10 -12.33 5.01 9.32
N LYS A 11 -13.50 5.14 8.68
CA LYS A 11 -14.77 5.40 9.38
C LYS A 11 -15.22 4.21 10.24
N ALA A 12 -14.85 3.00 9.84
CA ALA A 12 -15.08 1.77 10.59
C ALA A 12 -14.12 1.57 11.77
N ARG A 13 -13.33 2.60 12.13
CA ARG A 13 -12.38 2.61 13.26
C ARG A 13 -11.23 1.62 13.12
N ALA A 14 -10.77 1.36 11.89
CA ALA A 14 -9.45 0.78 11.72
C ALA A 14 -8.38 1.79 12.16
N ASP A 15 -7.33 1.32 12.81
CA ASP A 15 -6.16 2.13 13.17
C ASP A 15 -5.05 2.04 12.09
N HIS A 16 -5.16 1.06 11.19
CA HIS A 16 -4.13 0.75 10.19
C HIS A 16 -4.75 0.36 8.85
N ILE A 17 -4.13 0.81 7.76
CA ILE A 17 -4.47 0.43 6.39
C ILE A 17 -3.17 0.10 5.66
N THR A 18 -3.09 -1.09 5.07
CA THR A 18 -1.98 -1.46 4.18
C THR A 18 -2.43 -1.39 2.72
N ILE A 19 -1.63 -0.73 1.89
CA ILE A 19 -1.78 -0.73 0.43
C ILE A 19 -0.71 -1.62 -0.18
N SER A 20 -1.15 -2.71 -0.81
CA SER A 20 -0.26 -3.68 -1.46
C SER A 20 -0.25 -3.53 -2.97
N GLY A 21 0.95 -3.39 -3.55
CA GLY A 21 1.15 -3.38 -5.01
C GLY A 21 1.09 -4.78 -5.64
N TYR A 22 0.90 -4.83 -6.96
CA TYR A 22 0.89 -6.12 -7.70
C TYR A 22 2.22 -6.89 -7.63
N ASP A 23 3.32 -6.22 -7.30
CA ASP A 23 4.67 -6.81 -7.20
C ASP A 23 4.91 -7.58 -5.88
N GLY A 24 3.85 -7.89 -5.13
CA GLY A 24 3.90 -8.72 -3.93
C GLY A 24 4.32 -10.17 -4.21
N GLY A 25 5.08 -10.76 -3.29
CA GLY A 25 5.47 -12.17 -3.35
C GLY A 25 4.36 -13.12 -2.89
N THR A 26 4.33 -14.33 -3.45
CA THR A 26 3.47 -15.43 -2.99
C THR A 26 4.16 -16.76 -3.28
N GLY A 27 3.97 -17.75 -2.39
CA GLY A 27 4.50 -19.11 -2.57
C GLY A 27 3.68 -19.96 -3.53
N ALA A 28 2.40 -19.62 -3.75
CA ALA A 28 1.50 -20.35 -4.63
C ALA A 28 0.35 -19.44 -5.11
N SER A 29 0.36 -19.08 -6.39
CA SER A 29 -0.71 -18.32 -7.04
C SER A 29 -0.81 -18.69 -8.52
N PRO A 30 -2.00 -18.65 -9.13
CA PRO A 30 -2.13 -18.75 -10.58
C PRO A 30 -1.26 -17.71 -11.30
N LEU A 31 -0.62 -18.13 -12.40
CA LEU A 31 0.21 -17.24 -13.24
C LEU A 31 -0.61 -16.08 -13.81
N THR A 32 -1.89 -16.32 -14.12
CA THR A 32 -2.80 -15.29 -14.63
C THR A 32 -2.96 -14.17 -13.62
N SER A 33 -3.18 -14.48 -12.35
CA SER A 33 -3.29 -13.49 -11.27
C SER A 33 -1.98 -12.71 -11.09
N LEU A 34 -0.84 -13.40 -11.07
CA LEU A 34 0.48 -12.76 -10.92
C LEU A 34 0.81 -11.77 -12.04
N LYS A 35 0.29 -12.00 -13.25
CA LYS A 35 0.61 -11.18 -14.42
C LYS A 35 -0.45 -10.14 -14.78
N HIS A 36 -1.68 -10.28 -14.28
CA HIS A 36 -2.82 -9.48 -14.77
C HIS A 36 -3.73 -8.93 -13.68
N ALA A 37 -3.49 -9.23 -12.40
CA ALA A 37 -4.28 -8.68 -11.30
C ALA A 37 -3.47 -7.66 -10.49
N GLY A 38 -4.15 -6.58 -10.09
CA GLY A 38 -3.59 -5.51 -9.27
C GLY A 38 -3.04 -4.33 -10.08
N SER A 39 -2.60 -3.31 -9.33
CA SER A 39 -2.05 -2.06 -9.85
C SER A 39 -0.77 -1.70 -9.06
N PRO A 40 0.10 -0.82 -9.59
CA PRO A 40 1.24 -0.30 -8.84
C PRO A 40 0.80 0.30 -7.51
N TRP A 41 1.59 0.07 -6.46
CA TRP A 41 1.29 0.58 -5.11
C TRP A 41 1.32 2.10 -5.09
N GLU A 42 2.12 2.76 -5.94
CA GLU A 42 2.28 4.21 -5.99
C GLU A 42 0.94 4.91 -6.25
N MET A 43 0.16 4.38 -7.21
CA MET A 43 -1.16 4.93 -7.54
C MET A 43 -2.15 4.70 -6.40
N GLY A 44 -2.21 3.48 -5.85
CA GLY A 44 -3.14 3.15 -4.78
C GLY A 44 -2.84 3.91 -3.48
N LEU A 45 -1.56 4.08 -3.15
CA LEU A 45 -1.09 4.80 -1.97
C LEU A 45 -1.41 6.29 -2.08
N ALA A 46 -1.05 6.92 -3.20
CA ALA A 46 -1.33 8.33 -3.43
C ALA A 46 -2.83 8.62 -3.42
N GLU A 47 -3.64 7.80 -4.10
CA GLU A 47 -5.10 7.94 -4.11
C GLU A 47 -5.69 7.80 -2.69
N THR A 48 -5.21 6.83 -1.92
CA THR A 48 -5.65 6.60 -0.55
C THR A 48 -5.30 7.78 0.34
N HIS A 49 -4.05 8.25 0.30
CA HIS A 49 -3.60 9.40 1.06
C HIS A 49 -4.46 10.63 0.75
N GLN A 50 -4.61 10.98 -0.53
CA GLN A 50 -5.41 12.13 -0.96
C GLN A 50 -6.87 12.01 -0.50
N THR A 51 -7.49 10.85 -0.67
CA THR A 51 -8.89 10.64 -0.27
C THR A 51 -9.06 10.78 1.24
N LEU A 52 -8.15 10.21 2.04
CA LEU A 52 -8.21 10.33 3.50
C LEU A 52 -7.98 11.78 3.97
N VAL A 53 -7.08 12.53 3.32
CA VAL A 53 -6.86 13.95 3.60
C VAL A 53 -8.11 14.77 3.28
N LEU A 54 -8.68 14.61 2.08
CA LEU A 54 -9.89 15.32 1.64
C LEU A 54 -11.10 15.08 2.56
N ASN A 55 -11.15 13.92 3.23
CA ASN A 55 -12.23 13.56 4.15
C ASN A 55 -11.91 13.87 5.63
N GLY A 56 -10.75 14.44 5.95
CA GLY A 56 -10.34 14.70 7.34
C GLY A 56 -10.14 13.41 8.17
N LEU A 57 -9.77 12.31 7.51
CA LEU A 57 -9.61 10.98 8.10
C LEU A 57 -8.14 10.56 8.22
N ARG A 58 -7.21 11.24 7.55
CA ARG A 58 -5.81 10.79 7.44
C ARG A 58 -5.09 10.64 8.79
N SER A 59 -5.39 11.48 9.77
CA SER A 59 -4.81 11.41 11.11
C SER A 59 -5.32 10.26 11.97
N ARG A 60 -6.35 9.53 11.52
CA ARG A 60 -6.96 8.43 12.28
C ARG A 60 -6.30 7.08 12.04
N VAL A 61 -5.49 6.97 10.97
CA VAL A 61 -4.94 5.70 10.51
C VAL A 61 -3.46 5.84 10.19
N ALA A 62 -2.69 4.82 10.55
CA ALA A 62 -1.37 4.60 9.98
C ALA A 62 -1.54 3.98 8.58
N LEU A 63 -0.87 4.55 7.58
CA LEU A 63 -0.93 4.08 6.20
C LEU A 63 0.38 3.36 5.85
N GLN A 64 0.33 2.04 5.73
CA GLN A 64 1.47 1.22 5.33
C GLN A 64 1.45 0.94 3.83
N VAL A 65 2.63 0.80 3.23
CA VAL A 65 2.79 0.30 1.86
C VAL A 65 3.69 -0.92 1.79
N ASP A 66 3.32 -1.88 0.94
CA ASP A 66 4.17 -3.00 0.53
C ASP A 66 3.95 -3.36 -0.96
N GLY A 67 4.65 -4.38 -1.43
CA GLY A 67 4.59 -4.84 -2.83
C GLY A 67 5.86 -4.51 -3.60
N GLY A 68 6.94 -5.25 -3.31
CA GLY A 68 8.17 -5.19 -4.10
C GLY A 68 9.20 -4.13 -3.68
N LEU A 69 9.07 -3.52 -2.49
CA LEU A 69 10.09 -2.60 -1.95
C LEU A 69 11.43 -3.31 -1.78
N ARG A 70 12.51 -2.72 -2.32
CA ARG A 70 13.86 -3.33 -2.31
C ARG A 70 14.95 -2.38 -1.83
N THR A 71 14.73 -1.08 -1.96
CA THR A 71 15.78 -0.06 -1.73
C THR A 71 15.29 1.05 -0.82
N GLY A 72 16.24 1.80 -0.25
CA GLY A 72 15.92 3.02 0.50
C GLY A 72 15.23 4.08 -0.36
N ARG A 73 15.47 4.10 -1.68
CA ARG A 73 14.75 5.00 -2.60
C ARG A 73 13.26 4.69 -2.63
N ASP A 74 12.88 3.41 -2.63
CA ASP A 74 11.47 3.01 -2.66
C ASP A 74 10.76 3.45 -1.37
N VAL A 75 11.44 3.34 -0.22
CA VAL A 75 10.96 3.85 1.06
C VAL A 75 10.73 5.35 1.01
N VAL A 76 11.71 6.12 0.51
CA VAL A 76 11.58 7.59 0.41
C VAL A 76 10.42 7.98 -0.52
N ILE A 77 10.26 7.29 -1.65
CA ILE A 77 9.13 7.54 -2.56
C ILE A 77 7.81 7.22 -1.85
N GLY A 78 7.70 6.09 -1.16
CA GLY A 78 6.50 5.74 -0.40
C GLY A 78 6.16 6.77 0.68
N ALA A 79 7.17 7.28 1.40
CA ALA A 79 6.98 8.35 2.38
C ALA A 79 6.42 9.63 1.72
N LEU A 80 6.99 10.04 0.58
CA LEU A 80 6.54 11.21 -0.18
C LEU A 80 5.12 11.05 -0.75
N LEU A 81 4.72 9.82 -1.07
CA LEU A 81 3.37 9.49 -1.52
C LEU A 81 2.38 9.30 -0.37
N GLY A 82 2.85 9.38 0.89
CA GLY A 82 2.01 9.49 2.07
C GLY A 82 1.94 8.26 2.96
N ALA A 83 2.86 7.29 2.81
CA ALA A 83 3.01 6.17 3.74
C ALA A 83 3.68 6.59 5.05
N ASP A 84 3.21 6.02 6.16
CA ASP A 84 3.82 6.09 7.48
C ASP A 84 4.74 4.88 7.75
N GLU A 85 4.45 3.74 7.11
CA GLU A 85 5.11 2.45 7.36
C GLU A 85 5.40 1.68 6.07
N PHE A 86 6.39 0.77 6.11
CA PHE A 86 6.92 0.08 4.94
C PHE A 86 7.08 -1.42 5.21
N GLY A 87 6.33 -2.23 4.45
CA GLY A 87 6.39 -3.70 4.53
C GLY A 87 7.40 -4.29 3.54
N PHE A 88 8.29 -5.15 4.04
CA PHE A 88 9.26 -5.90 3.23
C PHE A 88 9.00 -7.40 3.36
N SER A 89 8.77 -8.07 2.22
CA SER A 89 8.52 -9.52 2.20
C SER A 89 9.56 -10.28 1.38
N THR A 90 9.63 -10.06 0.07
CA THR A 90 10.53 -10.85 -0.79
C THR A 90 12.01 -10.50 -0.62
N ALA A 91 12.36 -9.24 -0.39
CA ALA A 91 13.77 -8.84 -0.25
C ALA A 91 14.47 -9.51 0.95
N PRO A 92 13.87 -9.59 2.15
CA PRO A 92 14.46 -10.34 3.28
C PRO A 92 14.62 -11.84 3.05
N LEU A 93 13.79 -12.48 2.20
CA LEU A 93 13.91 -13.93 1.91
C LEU A 93 15.13 -14.27 1.05
N ILE A 94 15.70 -13.28 0.37
CA ILE A 94 16.87 -13.44 -0.50
C ILE A 94 18.18 -13.19 0.26
N ALA A 95 18.12 -12.51 1.40
CA ALA A 95 19.27 -12.04 2.18
C ALA A 95 20.01 -13.16 2.93
#